data_AF-A0A959T529-F1
#
_entry.id   AF-A0A959T529-F1
#
_cell.length_a   1.000
_cell.length_b   1.000
_cell.length_c   1.000
_cell.angle_alpha   90.00
_cell.angle_beta   90.00
_cell.angle_gamma   90.00
#
_symmetry.space_group_name_H-M   'P 1'
#
loop_
_entity.id
_entity.type
_entity.pdbx_description
1 polymer ?
#
loop_
_entity_poly.entity_id
_entity_poly.type
_entity_poly.pdbx_seq_one_letter_code
_entity_poly.pdbx_strand_id
1 'polypeptide(L)'
;MNTRVLLAGLASGVAGFLLGWVIFGMLLMNYFEAGVIHYEGLHKPEEEMNLGLVFLSNLLFGLMLAWVCDRSGSRSAGSGLVVGAIVGFGVYA
;
A
#
# COMPACT_ATOMS: atom_id res chain seq x y z
N MET A 1 -7.66 -17.52 10.14
CA MET A 1 -6.53 -17.37 9.19
C MET A 1 -5.53 -18.47 9.47
N ASN A 2 -4.96 -19.09 8.44
CA ASN A 2 -3.86 -20.03 8.60
C ASN A 2 -2.51 -19.28 8.50
N THR A 3 -1.40 -19.96 8.83
CA THR A 3 -0.05 -19.38 8.78
C THR A 3 0.32 -18.88 7.39
N ARG A 4 -0.15 -19.52 6.32
CA ARG A 4 0.14 -19.10 4.94
C ARG A 4 -0.47 -17.73 4.62
N VAL A 5 -1.73 -17.50 5.01
CA VAL A 5 -2.42 -16.21 4.83
C VAL A 5 -1.76 -15.12 5.66
N LEU A 6 -1.32 -15.43 6.89
CA LEU A 6 -0.61 -14.48 7.74
C LEU A 6 0.73 -14.05 7.10
N LEU A 7 1.53 -15.01 6.63
CA LEU A 7 2.79 -14.74 5.95
C LEU A 7 2.59 -13.96 4.64
N ALA A 8 1.57 -14.32 3.86
CA ALA A 8 1.21 -13.57 2.65
C ALA A 8 0.82 -12.12 2.97
N GLY A 9 0.06 -11.91 4.06
CA GLY A 9 -0.32 -10.57 4.52
C GLY A 9 0.88 -9.74 4.92
N LEU A 10 1.79 -10.29 5.74
CA LEU A 10 3.03 -9.61 6.13
C LEU A 10 3.91 -9.29 4.91
N ALA A 11 4.10 -10.26 4.00
CA ALA A 11 4.88 -10.05 2.78
C ALA A 11 4.26 -8.95 1.90
N SER A 12 2.93 -8.95 1.74
CA SER A 12 2.23 -7.91 0.98
C SER A 12 2.29 -6.53 1.64
N GLY A 13 2.26 -6.45 2.97
CA GLY A 13 2.40 -5.18 3.69
C GLY A 13 3.80 -4.60 3.58
N VAL A 14 4.84 -5.43 3.74
CA VAL A 14 6.22 -5.00 3.51
C VAL A 14 6.44 -4.59 2.06
N ALA A 15 5.94 -5.37 1.10
CA ALA A 15 6.03 -5.03 -0.32
C ALA A 15 5.28 -3.73 -0.63
N GLY A 16 4.08 -3.52 -0.06
CA GLY A 16 3.29 -2.30 -0.24
C GLY A 16 4.01 -1.06 0.29
N PHE A 17 4.63 -1.16 1.47
CA PHE A 17 5.42 -0.06 2.04
C PHE A 17 6.63 0.30 1.15
N LEU A 18 7.41 -0.70 0.72
CA LEU A 18 8.58 -0.48 -0.12
C LEU A 18 8.19 0.04 -1.51
N LEU A 19 7.15 -0.53 -2.12
CA LEU A 19 6.65 -0.07 -3.42
C LEU A 19 6.06 1.34 -3.31
N GLY A 20 5.35 1.67 -2.23
CA GLY A 20 4.86 3.01 -1.98
C GLY A 20 6.00 4.03 -1.92
N TRP A 21 7.07 3.70 -1.18
CA TRP A 21 8.26 4.55 -1.12
C TRP A 21 8.95 4.70 -2.49
N VAL A 22 9.12 3.62 -3.23
CA VAL A 22 9.76 3.68 -4.57
C VAL A 22 8.91 4.48 -5.56
N ILE A 23 7.61 4.19 -5.63
CA ILE A 23 6.71 4.81 -6.62
C ILE A 23 6.48 6.27 -6.28
N PHE A 24 6.03 6.58 -5.06
CA PHE A 24 5.64 7.94 -4.69
C PHE A 24 6.81 8.79 -4.19
N GLY A 25 7.75 8.18 -3.46
CA GLY A 25 8.90 8.88 -2.87
C GLY A 25 10.10 9.04 -3.80
N MET A 26 10.22 8.27 -4.89
CA MET A 26 11.33 8.40 -5.84
C MET A 26 10.86 8.69 -7.26
N LEU A 27 10.00 7.83 -7.82
CA LEU A 27 9.64 7.93 -9.25
C LEU A 27 8.72 9.12 -9.54
N LEU A 28 7.72 9.37 -8.68
CA LEU A 28 6.73 10.43 -8.89
C LEU A 28 7.01 11.71 -8.08
N MET A 29 8.07 11.76 -7.27
CA MET A 29 8.36 12.89 -6.38
C MET A 29 8.35 14.24 -7.13
N ASN A 30 9.15 14.36 -8.20
CA ASN A 30 9.25 15.57 -9.00
C ASN A 30 7.91 15.96 -9.67
N TYR A 31 7.09 14.97 -10.04
CA TYR A 31 5.77 15.23 -10.65
C TYR A 31 4.82 15.87 -9.64
N PHE A 32 4.79 15.36 -8.40
CA PHE A 32 3.99 15.94 -7.35
C PHE A 32 4.50 17.33 -6.94
N GLU A 33 5.81 17.51 -6.79
CA GLU A 33 6.39 18.81 -6.47
C GLU A 33 6.05 19.89 -7.51
N ALA A 34 6.06 19.55 -8.79
CA ALA A 34 5.73 20.47 -9.87
C ALA A 34 4.22 20.75 -10.01
N GLY A 35 3.37 19.79 -9.60
CA GLY A 35 1.92 19.86 -9.78
C GLY A 35 1.14 20.39 -8.57
N VAL A 36 1.75 20.49 -7.40
CA VAL A 36 1.10 20.95 -6.17
C VAL A 36 1.15 22.48 -6.06
N ILE A 37 0.10 23.07 -5.49
CA ILE A 37 0.08 24.49 -5.12
C ILE A 37 0.88 24.64 -3.83
N HIS A 38 1.94 25.44 -3.84
CA HIS A 38 2.77 25.66 -2.65
C HIS A 38 2.27 26.85 -1.83
N TYR A 39 1.85 26.60 -0.60
CA TYR A 39 1.63 27.65 0.41
C TYR A 39 1.97 27.14 1.82
N GLU A 40 2.25 28.07 2.71
CA GLU A 40 2.74 27.78 4.07
C GLU A 40 1.71 26.93 4.85
N GLY A 41 2.17 25.81 5.41
CA GLY A 41 1.35 24.90 6.20
C GLY A 41 0.52 23.87 5.40
N LEU A 42 0.59 23.85 4.05
CA LEU A 42 -0.09 22.81 3.27
C LEU A 42 0.58 21.43 3.45
N HIS A 43 1.91 21.40 3.45
CA HIS A 43 2.68 20.17 3.60
C HIS A 43 3.03 19.96 5.07
N LYS A 44 2.80 18.74 5.55
CA LYS A 44 3.38 18.31 6.82
C LYS A 44 4.91 18.24 6.65
N PRO A 45 5.69 18.84 7.56
CA PRO A 45 7.15 18.72 7.53
C PRO A 45 7.58 17.27 7.51
N GLU A 46 8.65 16.94 6.79
CA GLU A 46 9.18 15.57 6.74
C GLU A 46 9.54 15.04 8.13
N GLU A 47 10.00 15.91 9.02
CA GLU A 47 10.33 15.60 10.41
C GLU A 47 9.11 15.13 11.22
N GLU A 48 7.90 15.51 10.82
CA GLU A 48 6.64 15.07 11.45
C GLU A 48 6.06 13.80 10.82
N MET A 49 6.68 13.28 9.76
CA MET A 49 6.21 12.06 9.09
C MET A 49 6.44 10.84 9.97
N ASN A 50 5.36 10.22 10.45
CA ASN A 50 5.44 9.02 11.25
C ASN A 50 5.52 7.76 10.38
N LEU A 51 6.74 7.39 9.99
CA LEU A 51 7.01 6.18 9.20
C LEU A 51 6.52 4.89 9.88
N GLY A 52 6.49 4.84 11.20
CA GLY A 52 5.98 3.68 11.94
C GLY A 52 4.49 3.45 11.71
N LEU A 53 3.68 4.51 11.72
CA LEU A 53 2.25 4.43 11.42
C LEU A 53 2.00 4.12 9.94
N VAL A 54 2.81 4.67 9.03
CA VAL A 54 2.72 4.34 7.60
C VAL A 54 3.07 2.88 7.35
N PHE A 55 4.10 2.35 8.01
CA PHE A 55 4.44 0.94 7.92
C PHE A 55 3.33 0.05 8.49
N LEU A 56 2.80 0.41 9.67
CA LEU A 56 1.71 -0.33 10.31
C LEU A 56 0.44 -0.35 9.46
N SER A 57 0.07 0.77 8.83
CA SER A 57 -1.10 0.82 7.95
C SER A 57 -0.94 -0.09 6.73
N ASN A 58 0.28 -0.15 6.15
CA ASN A 58 0.60 -1.09 5.07
C ASN A 58 0.51 -2.55 5.52
N LEU A 59 0.97 -2.88 6.74
CA LEU A 59 0.81 -4.23 7.30
C LEU A 59 -0.68 -4.62 7.45
N LEU A 60 -1.49 -3.71 7.98
CA LEU A 60 -2.93 -3.95 8.15
C LEU A 60 -3.63 -4.13 6.80
N PHE A 61 -3.29 -3.29 5.82
CA PHE A 61 -3.84 -3.40 4.47
C PHE A 61 -3.39 -4.69 3.76
N GLY A 62 -2.12 -5.07 3.94
CA GLY A 62 -1.60 -6.34 3.44
C GLY A 62 -2.32 -7.56 4.03
N LEU A 63 -2.58 -7.55 5.34
CA LEU A 63 -3.38 -8.58 6.01
C LEU A 63 -4.82 -8.63 5.47
N MET A 64 -5.43 -7.48 5.24
CA MET A 64 -6.77 -7.39 4.61
C MET A 64 -6.75 -8.00 3.20
N LEU A 65 -5.79 -7.62 2.36
CA LEU A 65 -5.66 -8.17 1.01
C LEU A 65 -5.44 -9.68 1.02
N ALA A 66 -4.57 -10.20 1.89
CA ALA A 66 -4.34 -11.63 2.00
C ALA A 66 -5.62 -12.38 2.44
N TRP A 67 -6.39 -11.80 3.34
CA TRP A 67 -7.69 -12.34 3.75
C TRP A 67 -8.70 -12.36 2.60
N VAL A 68 -8.79 -11.30 1.80
CA VAL A 68 -9.66 -11.25 0.61
C VAL A 68 -9.22 -12.26 -0.46
N CYS A 69 -7.91 -12.37 -0.72
CA CYS A 69 -7.37 -13.37 -1.64
C CYS A 69 -7.70 -14.80 -1.21
N ASP A 70 -7.66 -15.10 0.09
CA ASP A 70 -8.06 -16.41 0.59
C ASP A 70 -9.57 -16.67 0.42
N ARG A 71 -10.40 -15.66 0.68
CA ARG A 71 -11.87 -15.76 0.55
C ARG A 71 -12.38 -15.81 -0.88
N SER A 72 -11.68 -15.14 -1.79
CA SER A 72 -11.97 -15.21 -3.24
C SER A 72 -11.55 -16.54 -3.88
N GLY A 73 -10.86 -17.42 -3.14
CA GLY A 73 -10.34 -18.67 -3.68
C GLY A 73 -9.14 -18.47 -4.62
N SER A 74 -8.49 -17.31 -4.58
CA SER A 74 -7.31 -17.02 -5.39
C SER A 74 -6.13 -17.90 -4.96
N ARG A 75 -5.58 -18.67 -5.91
CA ARG A 75 -4.44 -19.57 -5.67
C ARG A 75 -3.25 -19.31 -6.61
N SER A 76 -3.37 -18.38 -7.56
CA SER A 76 -2.29 -18.00 -8.47
C SER A 76 -1.96 -16.51 -8.34
N ALA A 77 -0.75 -16.12 -8.77
CA ALA A 77 -0.34 -14.72 -8.78
C ALA A 77 -1.25 -13.86 -9.68
N GLY A 78 -1.67 -14.40 -10.83
CA GLY A 78 -2.56 -13.70 -11.76
C GLY A 78 -3.95 -13.47 -11.16
N SER A 79 -4.57 -14.48 -10.53
CA SER A 79 -5.87 -14.29 -9.88
C SER A 79 -5.77 -13.33 -8.70
N GLY A 80 -4.68 -13.41 -7.93
CA GLY A 80 -4.39 -12.49 -6.82
C GLY A 80 -4.22 -11.05 -7.29
N LEU A 81 -3.58 -10.82 -8.44
CA LEU A 81 -3.44 -9.49 -9.03
C LEU A 81 -4.81 -8.91 -9.41
N VAL A 82 -5.67 -9.70 -10.06
CA VAL A 82 -7.03 -9.24 -10.42
C VAL A 82 -7.84 -8.88 -9.18
N VAL A 83 -7.82 -9.73 -8.16
CA VAL A 83 -8.50 -9.44 -6.88
C VAL A 83 -7.92 -8.21 -6.21
N GLY A 84 -6.60 -8.07 -6.17
CA GLY A 84 -5.92 -6.90 -5.64
C GLY A 84 -6.27 -5.62 -6.40
N ALA A 85 -6.36 -5.68 -7.73
CA ALA A 85 -6.77 -4.55 -8.56
C ALA A 85 -8.22 -4.14 -8.31
N ILE A 86 -9.14 -5.10 -8.17
CA ILE A 86 -10.55 -4.83 -7.84
C ILE A 86 -10.66 -4.16 -6.46
N VAL A 87 -9.98 -4.72 -5.45
CA VAL A 87 -9.98 -4.15 -4.09
C VAL A 87 -9.34 -2.76 -4.09
N GLY A 88 -8.20 -2.59 -4.74
CA GLY A 88 -7.51 -1.31 -4.85
C GLY A 88 -8.41 -0.26 -5.54
N PHE A 89 -8.99 -0.61 -6.68
CA PHE A 89 -9.94 0.27 -7.35
C PHE A 89 -11.13 0.62 -6.45
N GLY A 90 -11.75 -0.35 -5.76
CA GLY A 90 -12.87 -0.08 -4.86
C GLY A 90 -12.53 0.74 -3.61
N VAL A 91 -11.27 0.79 -3.19
CA VAL A 91 -10.81 1.59 -2.04
C VAL A 91 -10.41 3.01 -2.45
N TYR A 92 -9.86 3.18 -3.66
CA TYR A 92 -9.27 4.44 -4.12
C TYR A 92 -10.06 5.16 -5.22
N ALA A 93 -11.13 4.56 -5.76
CA ALA A 93 -12.09 5.20 -6.66
C ALA A 93 -13.17 5.95 -5.87
#